data_AF-A0A1A0Y4R5-F1
#
_entry.id   AF-A0A1A0Y4R5-F1
#
_cell.length_a   1.000
_cell.length_b   1.000
_cell.length_c   1.000
_cell.angle_alpha   90.00
_cell.angle_beta   90.00
_cell.angle_gamma   90.00
#
_symmetry.space_group_name_H-M   'P 1'
#
loop_
_entity.id
_entity.type
_entity.pdbx_description
1 polymer ?
#
loop_
_entity_poly.entity_id
_entity_poly.type
_entity_poly.pdbx_seq_one_letter_code
_entity_poly.pdbx_strand_id
1 'polypeptide(L)'
;MNTPYPEPPYSEDLLADLHAGALPDDTAAHMRARIANDPAAQRVLAALDRTTDSLRYLSDESKPVPPEVDSRIAATLSAIQNDSRARHDAQQASTAPVDLSERRRRSTTRAPRARFAALLVGAAAAIAMLVGVVAVIATRTTDEPGAGVQAQPSTSANTTQPDTTQLDGVEKASALSVLGKTAHAPFESDEALRRCTAANGVAASTPVLGSGEITVGGSERVVILLGTGVAGRFDALVVEQGCDTDNPATVSRTRLGG
;
A
#
# COMPACT_ATOMS: atom_id res chain seq x y z
N MET A 1 -14.10 7.28 -22.39
CA MET A 1 -14.73 5.95 -22.23
C MET A 1 -15.17 5.88 -20.77
N ASN A 2 -16.47 5.80 -20.48
CA ASN A 2 -16.95 5.64 -19.10
C ASN A 2 -16.72 4.18 -18.70
N THR A 3 -15.70 3.93 -17.88
CA THR A 3 -15.56 2.63 -17.21
C THR A 3 -16.72 2.50 -16.22
N PRO A 4 -17.54 1.43 -16.30
CA PRO A 4 -18.60 1.24 -15.33
C PRO A 4 -17.99 1.06 -13.93
N TYR A 5 -18.55 1.74 -12.93
CA TYR A 5 -18.10 1.62 -11.55
C TYR A 5 -18.38 0.21 -11.00
N PRO A 6 -17.47 -0.33 -10.16
CA PRO A 6 -17.66 -1.65 -9.58
C PRO A 6 -18.84 -1.69 -8.60
N GLU A 7 -19.52 -2.82 -8.58
CA GLU A 7 -20.69 -3.11 -7.74
C GLU A 7 -20.42 -4.31 -6.83
N PRO A 8 -21.06 -4.38 -5.66
CA PRO A 8 -20.89 -5.51 -4.75
C PRO A 8 -21.45 -6.83 -5.32
N PRO A 9 -20.94 -8.00 -4.88
CA PRO A 9 -19.88 -8.16 -3.89
C PRO A 9 -18.50 -7.79 -4.45
N TYR A 10 -17.73 -7.02 -3.69
CA TYR A 10 -16.38 -6.62 -4.08
C TYR A 10 -15.40 -7.78 -3.86
N SER A 11 -14.45 -7.96 -4.79
CA SER A 11 -13.34 -8.90 -4.60
C SER A 11 -12.38 -8.40 -3.52
N GLU A 12 -11.65 -9.32 -2.89
CA GLU A 12 -10.65 -8.99 -1.88
C GLU A 12 -9.53 -8.11 -2.46
N ASP A 13 -9.08 -8.41 -3.69
CA ASP A 13 -8.07 -7.60 -4.39
C ASP A 13 -8.52 -6.15 -4.60
N LEU A 14 -9.79 -5.95 -4.98
CA LEU A 14 -10.32 -4.60 -5.20
C LEU A 14 -10.49 -3.83 -3.88
N LEU A 15 -10.82 -4.51 -2.80
CA LEU A 15 -10.85 -3.91 -1.46
C LEU A 15 -9.43 -3.59 -0.96
N ALA A 16 -8.44 -4.41 -1.31
CA ALA A 16 -7.03 -4.14 -1.03
C ALA A 16 -6.52 -2.93 -1.83
N ASP A 17 -6.86 -2.80 -3.11
CA ASP A 17 -6.53 -1.63 -3.93
C ASP A 17 -7.19 -0.35 -3.38
N LEU A 18 -8.44 -0.44 -2.93
CA LEU A 18 -9.12 0.66 -2.27
C LEU A 18 -8.41 1.06 -0.96
N HIS A 19 -8.01 0.09 -0.15
CA HIS A 19 -7.31 0.29 1.13
C HIS A 19 -5.92 0.90 0.91
N ALA A 20 -5.21 0.46 -0.12
CA ALA A 20 -3.91 0.98 -0.52
C ALA A 20 -3.97 2.38 -1.17
N GLY A 21 -5.17 2.89 -1.48
CA GLY A 21 -5.34 4.14 -2.20
C GLY A 21 -4.89 4.06 -3.67
N ALA A 22 -4.87 2.85 -4.25
CA ALA A 22 -4.42 2.59 -5.61
C ALA A 22 -5.50 2.84 -6.68
N LEU A 23 -6.75 3.09 -6.27
CA LEU A 23 -7.87 3.32 -7.16
C LEU A 23 -8.03 4.81 -7.54
N PRO A 24 -8.54 5.11 -8.75
CA PRO A 24 -8.97 6.46 -9.11
C PRO A 24 -9.97 7.06 -8.11
N ASP A 25 -9.86 8.36 -7.84
CA ASP A 25 -10.64 9.06 -6.81
C ASP A 25 -12.16 8.87 -6.95
N ASP A 26 -12.66 8.89 -8.18
CA ASP A 26 -14.08 8.75 -8.50
C ASP A 26 -14.58 7.33 -8.20
N THR A 27 -13.80 6.32 -8.56
CA THR A 27 -14.07 4.91 -8.29
C THR A 27 -14.02 4.63 -6.80
N ALA A 28 -13.00 5.15 -6.12
CA ALA A 28 -12.86 5.01 -4.67
C ALA A 28 -14.01 5.71 -3.91
N ALA A 29 -14.44 6.90 -4.36
CA ALA A 29 -15.58 7.60 -3.78
C ALA A 29 -16.89 6.82 -3.95
N HIS A 30 -17.14 6.28 -5.14
CA HIS A 30 -18.30 5.42 -5.41
C HIS A 30 -18.31 4.19 -4.51
N MET A 31 -17.18 3.48 -4.41
CA MET A 31 -17.06 2.30 -3.57
C MET A 31 -17.27 2.62 -2.08
N ARG A 32 -16.63 3.68 -1.56
CA ARG A 32 -16.78 4.10 -0.15
C ARG A 32 -18.24 4.40 0.21
N ALA A 33 -19.00 5.02 -0.70
CA ALA A 33 -20.41 5.31 -0.48
C ALA A 33 -21.26 4.04 -0.29
N ARG A 34 -20.94 2.95 -1.01
CA ARG A 34 -21.66 1.67 -0.88
C ARG A 34 -21.16 0.81 0.26
N ILE A 35 -19.85 0.79 0.50
CA ILE A 35 -19.22 0.02 1.60
C ILE A 35 -19.76 0.45 2.96
N ALA A 36 -20.21 1.71 3.12
CA ALA A 36 -20.90 2.17 4.33
C ALA A 36 -22.10 1.29 4.73
N ASN A 37 -22.74 0.63 3.75
CA ASN A 37 -23.89 -0.26 3.96
C ASN A 37 -23.56 -1.75 3.74
N ASP A 38 -22.29 -2.11 3.55
CA ASP A 38 -21.84 -3.49 3.32
C ASP A 38 -20.99 -4.01 4.49
N PRO A 39 -21.59 -4.78 5.43
CA PRO A 39 -20.87 -5.30 6.59
C PRO A 39 -19.87 -6.42 6.24
N ALA A 40 -19.93 -7.02 5.04
CA ALA A 40 -18.93 -7.98 4.60
C ALA A 40 -17.65 -7.25 4.17
N ALA A 41 -17.78 -6.23 3.32
CA ALA A 41 -16.64 -5.40 2.90
C ALA A 41 -15.97 -4.69 4.10
N GLN A 42 -16.76 -4.18 5.05
CA GLN A 42 -16.23 -3.56 6.27
C GLN A 42 -15.36 -4.54 7.11
N ARG A 43 -15.73 -5.81 7.19
CA ARG A 43 -14.95 -6.83 7.91
C ARG A 43 -13.59 -7.09 7.25
N VAL A 44 -13.54 -7.09 5.92
CA VAL A 44 -12.29 -7.26 5.16
C VAL A 44 -11.38 -6.05 5.37
N LEU A 45 -11.90 -4.82 5.21
CA LEU A 45 -11.12 -3.59 5.44
C LEU A 45 -10.56 -3.52 6.88
N ALA A 46 -11.38 -3.86 7.88
CA ALA A 46 -10.93 -3.93 9.26
C ALA A 46 -9.88 -5.04 9.53
N ALA A 47 -9.83 -6.08 8.69
CA ALA A 47 -8.77 -7.09 8.75
C ALA A 47 -7.46 -6.59 8.12
N LEU A 48 -7.54 -5.83 7.03
CA LEU A 48 -6.39 -5.17 6.42
C LEU A 48 -5.77 -4.13 7.36
N ASP A 49 -6.59 -3.28 8.01
CA ASP A 49 -6.11 -2.32 9.01
C ASP A 49 -5.34 -2.98 10.16
N ARG A 50 -5.88 -4.05 10.75
CA ARG A 50 -5.20 -4.83 11.80
C ARG A 50 -3.88 -5.43 11.32
N THR A 51 -3.80 -5.84 10.05
CA THR A 51 -2.58 -6.39 9.46
C THR A 51 -1.53 -5.29 9.32
N THR A 52 -1.91 -4.12 8.78
CA THR A 52 -1.02 -2.96 8.69
C THR A 52 -0.51 -2.52 10.07
N ASP A 53 -1.36 -2.50 11.09
CA ASP A 53 -0.97 -2.15 12.46
C ASP A 53 -0.02 -3.19 13.07
N SER A 54 -0.27 -4.48 12.83
CA SER A 54 0.62 -5.56 13.27
C SER A 54 2.00 -5.43 12.61
N LEU A 55 2.06 -5.12 11.31
CA LEU A 55 3.31 -4.90 10.58
C LEU A 55 4.04 -3.64 11.06
N ARG A 56 3.32 -2.56 11.39
CA ARG A 56 3.91 -1.37 12.01
C ARG A 56 4.54 -1.70 13.36
N TYR A 57 3.89 -2.51 14.19
CA TYR A 57 4.45 -2.91 15.48
C TYR A 57 5.74 -3.72 15.35
N LEU A 58 5.86 -4.53 14.29
CA LEU A 58 7.10 -5.25 13.98
C LEU A 58 8.20 -4.35 13.40
N SER A 59 7.84 -3.17 12.90
CA SER A 59 8.79 -2.22 12.33
C SER A 59 9.33 -1.31 13.43
N ASP A 60 10.50 -1.63 13.97
CA ASP A 60 11.13 -0.87 15.07
C ASP A 60 11.75 0.49 14.63
N GLU A 61 11.63 0.83 13.34
CA GLU A 61 12.24 2.03 12.77
C GLU A 61 11.28 3.23 12.76
N SER A 62 10.75 3.59 13.94
CA SER A 62 10.05 4.86 14.09
C SER A 62 11.05 6.01 14.01
N LYS A 63 11.22 6.60 12.83
CA LYS A 63 12.06 7.79 12.65
C LYS A 63 11.46 8.96 13.44
N PRO A 64 12.27 9.70 14.22
CA PRO A 64 11.76 10.85 14.97
C PRO A 64 11.23 11.90 13.99
N VAL A 65 10.07 12.47 14.32
CA VAL A 65 9.49 13.58 13.57
C VAL A 65 10.38 14.82 13.78
N PRO A 66 10.76 15.55 12.71
CA PRO A 66 11.52 16.79 12.88
C PRO A 66 10.74 17.83 13.70
N PRO A 67 11.39 18.55 14.64
CA PRO A 67 10.71 19.45 15.58
C PRO A 67 10.00 20.63 14.88
N GLU A 68 10.47 21.03 13.70
CA GLU A 68 9.81 22.04 12.86
C GLU A 68 8.45 21.56 12.35
N VAL A 69 8.31 20.26 12.06
CA VAL A 69 7.05 19.66 11.63
C VAL A 69 6.09 19.58 12.81
N ASP A 70 6.55 19.15 13.98
CA ASP A 70 5.73 19.08 15.19
C ASP A 70 5.20 20.45 15.61
N SER A 71 6.08 21.45 15.65
CA SER A 71 5.67 22.83 15.99
C SER A 71 4.69 23.40 14.97
N ARG A 72 4.86 23.11 13.68
CA ARG A 72 3.92 23.54 12.63
C ARG A 72 2.57 22.86 12.74
N ILE A 73 2.54 21.56 13.05
CA ILE A 73 1.28 20.81 13.29
C ILE A 73 0.58 21.40 14.52
N ALA A 74 1.28 21.57 15.64
CA ALA A 74 0.72 22.13 16.86
C ALA A 74 0.15 23.55 16.66
N ALA A 75 0.87 24.41 15.93
CA ALA A 75 0.40 25.75 15.57
C ALA A 75 -0.86 25.69 14.68
N THR A 76 -0.87 24.81 13.67
CA THR A 76 -2.00 24.63 12.76
C THR A 76 -3.25 24.14 13.51
N LEU A 77 -3.10 23.13 14.37
CA LEU A 77 -4.19 22.60 15.19
C LEU A 77 -4.74 23.66 16.15
N SER A 78 -3.86 24.44 16.79
CA SER A 78 -4.26 25.55 17.67
C SER A 78 -5.06 26.61 16.91
N ALA A 79 -4.67 26.94 15.67
CA ALA A 79 -5.40 27.88 14.82
C ALA A 79 -6.79 27.35 14.45
N ILE A 80 -6.91 26.09 14.04
CA ILE A 80 -8.20 25.44 13.72
C ILE A 80 -9.11 25.39 14.96
N GLN A 81 -8.55 25.10 16.14
CA GLN A 81 -9.31 25.07 17.38
C GLN A 81 -9.83 26.46 17.78
N ASN A 82 -9.04 27.52 17.56
CA ASN A 82 -9.46 28.89 17.83
C ASN A 82 -10.53 29.38 16.85
N ASP A 83 -10.38 29.09 15.55
CA ASP A 83 -11.38 29.42 14.53
C ASP A 83 -12.70 28.68 14.76
N SER A 84 -12.64 27.38 15.09
CA SER A 84 -13.84 26.63 15.45
C SER A 84 -14.52 27.23 16.68
N ARG A 85 -13.81 27.53 17.78
CA ARG A 85 -14.41 28.20 18.96
C ARG A 85 -15.06 29.54 18.60
N ALA A 86 -14.38 30.41 17.85
CA ALA A 86 -14.93 31.70 17.44
C ALA A 86 -16.24 31.55 16.62
N ARG A 87 -16.33 30.54 15.75
CA ARG A 87 -17.57 30.23 15.01
C ARG A 87 -18.69 29.73 15.93
N HIS A 88 -18.37 28.87 16.89
CA HIS A 88 -19.35 28.39 17.88
C HIS A 88 -19.87 29.55 18.74
N ASP A 89 -19.00 30.45 19.20
CA ASP A 89 -19.37 31.62 20.00
C ASP A 89 -20.24 32.60 19.20
N ALA A 90 -19.90 32.86 17.93
CA ALA A 90 -20.71 33.70 17.04
C ALA A 90 -22.10 33.10 16.77
N GLN A 91 -22.19 31.77 16.66
CA GLN A 91 -23.45 31.07 16.45
C GLN A 91 -24.32 31.02 17.73
N GLN A 92 -23.70 30.93 18.91
CA GLN A 92 -24.38 31.08 20.20
C GLN A 92 -24.87 32.50 20.45
N ALA A 93 -24.06 33.52 20.12
CA ALA A 93 -24.48 34.91 20.20
C ALA A 93 -25.67 35.23 19.26
N SER A 94 -25.75 34.54 18.12
CA SER A 94 -26.85 34.66 17.15
C SER A 94 -28.12 33.90 17.54
N THR A 95 -28.06 33.01 18.54
CA THR A 95 -29.20 32.25 19.08
C THR A 95 -29.69 32.78 20.43
N ALA A 96 -29.09 33.86 20.96
CA ALA A 96 -29.68 34.61 22.06
C ALA A 96 -31.12 35.03 21.68
N PRO A 97 -32.13 34.78 22.54
CA PRO A 97 -33.51 35.10 22.22
C PRO A 97 -33.64 36.60 21.96
N VAL A 98 -33.92 36.96 20.72
CA VAL A 98 -34.21 38.34 20.33
C VAL A 98 -35.51 38.74 21.02
N ASP A 99 -35.44 39.65 21.99
CA ASP A 99 -36.63 40.23 22.59
C ASP A 99 -37.39 41.06 21.54
N LEU A 100 -38.44 40.44 20.97
CA LEU A 100 -39.30 41.05 19.96
C LEU A 100 -40.03 42.31 20.47
N SER A 101 -40.07 42.52 21.79
CA SER A 101 -40.70 43.70 22.40
C SER A 101 -39.87 44.97 22.17
N GLU A 102 -38.54 44.85 22.06
CA GLU A 102 -37.63 45.99 21.92
C GLU A 102 -37.49 46.45 20.45
N ARG A 103 -37.62 45.50 19.50
CA ARG A 103 -37.66 45.80 18.07
C ARG A 103 -38.98 46.47 17.65
N ARG A 104 -40.09 46.17 18.33
CA ARG A 104 -41.40 46.81 18.08
C ARG A 104 -41.44 48.26 18.54
N ARG A 105 -40.73 48.62 19.61
CA ARG A 105 -40.65 50.01 20.13
C ARG A 105 -39.80 50.95 19.26
N ARG A 106 -38.79 50.44 18.55
CA ARG A 106 -38.00 51.23 17.59
C ARG A 106 -38.65 51.40 16.22
N SER A 107 -39.67 50.61 15.90
CA SER A 107 -40.30 50.58 14.57
C SER A 107 -41.43 51.61 14.37
N THR A 108 -41.89 52.30 15.40
CA THR A 108 -43.12 53.14 15.32
C THR A 108 -42.88 54.65 15.29
N THR A 109 -41.63 55.12 15.19
CA THR A 109 -41.33 56.56 15.10
C THR A 109 -40.32 56.87 14.01
N ARG A 110 -40.74 56.83 12.74
CA ARG A 110 -40.47 57.90 11.75
C ARG A 110 -41.07 57.57 10.38
N ALA A 111 -41.86 58.51 9.91
CA ALA A 111 -42.47 58.57 8.59
C ALA A 111 -41.43 58.66 7.45
N PRO A 112 -41.84 58.37 6.20
CA PRO A 112 -40.95 58.20 5.05
C PRO A 112 -40.75 59.52 4.30
N ARG A 113 -39.53 59.81 3.84
CA ARG A 113 -39.25 60.63 2.64
C ARG A 113 -37.76 60.62 2.31
N ALA A 114 -37.48 60.07 1.13
CA ALA A 114 -36.39 60.36 0.19
C ALA A 114 -35.01 60.66 0.78
N ARG A 115 -33.99 59.87 0.39
CA ARG A 115 -32.96 60.31 -0.57
C ARG A 115 -32.41 59.13 -1.36
N PHE A 116 -32.40 59.33 -2.67
CA PHE A 116 -31.68 58.54 -3.66
C PHE A 116 -30.16 58.60 -3.44
N ALA A 117 -29.51 57.62 -4.07
CA ALA A 117 -28.23 57.72 -4.78
C ALA A 117 -26.98 57.14 -4.10
N ALA A 118 -26.36 56.27 -4.90
CA ALA A 118 -24.92 56.06 -5.07
C ALA A 118 -24.18 55.34 -3.93
N LEU A 119 -23.78 54.10 -4.21
CA LEU A 119 -22.42 53.85 -4.71
C LEU A 119 -22.25 52.38 -5.10
N LEU A 120 -22.14 52.16 -6.41
CA LEU A 120 -21.44 51.02 -6.99
C LEU A 120 -19.96 51.20 -6.63
N VAL A 121 -19.40 50.26 -5.87
CA VAL A 121 -17.95 50.08 -5.77
C VAL A 121 -17.68 48.62 -6.10
N GLY A 122 -17.07 48.43 -7.27
CA GLY A 122 -16.63 47.13 -7.75
C GLY A 122 -15.48 46.59 -6.92
N ALA A 123 -15.48 45.27 -6.76
CA ALA A 123 -14.29 44.50 -6.40
C ALA A 123 -14.16 43.38 -7.45
N ALA A 124 -13.34 43.65 -8.46
CA ALA A 124 -12.86 42.64 -9.39
C ALA A 124 -11.85 41.76 -8.63
N ALA A 125 -12.28 40.59 -8.16
CA ALA A 125 -11.36 39.58 -7.67
C ALA A 125 -10.83 38.78 -8.89
N ALA A 126 -9.71 39.24 -9.44
CA ALA A 126 -8.93 38.47 -10.39
C ALA A 126 -8.31 37.27 -9.65
N ILE A 127 -8.89 36.09 -9.84
CA ILE A 127 -8.27 34.84 -9.39
C ILE A 127 -7.27 34.42 -10.47
N ALA A 128 -6.01 34.76 -10.27
CA ALA A 128 -4.90 34.22 -11.05
C ALA A 128 -4.67 32.76 -10.60
N MET A 129 -5.26 31.81 -11.34
CA MET A 129 -4.91 30.40 -11.21
C MET A 129 -3.54 30.17 -11.84
N LEU A 130 -2.52 30.02 -11.00
CA LEU A 130 -1.22 29.46 -11.42
C LEU A 130 -1.42 27.96 -11.70
N VAL A 131 -1.65 27.62 -12.97
CA VAL A 131 -1.56 26.25 -13.47
C VAL A 131 -0.08 25.91 -13.61
N GLY A 132 0.48 25.23 -12.62
CA GLY A 132 1.78 24.60 -12.72
C GLY A 132 1.69 23.36 -13.62
N VAL A 133 2.00 23.52 -14.90
CA VAL A 133 2.23 22.38 -15.81
C VAL A 133 3.64 21.86 -15.53
N VAL A 134 3.74 20.74 -14.81
CA VAL A 134 4.98 19.94 -14.82
C VAL A 134 4.91 19.07 -16.07
N ALA A 135 5.52 19.56 -17.15
CA ALA A 135 5.82 18.75 -18.32
C ALA A 135 7.02 17.86 -17.99
N VAL A 136 6.77 16.58 -17.68
CA VAL A 136 7.83 15.57 -17.71
C VAL A 136 8.14 15.30 -19.18
N ILE A 137 9.23 15.88 -19.67
CA ILE A 137 9.80 15.53 -20.97
C ILE A 137 10.34 14.11 -20.84
N ALA A 138 9.60 13.14 -21.37
CA ALA A 138 10.12 11.82 -21.66
C ALA A 138 11.10 11.94 -22.83
N THR A 139 12.39 12.14 -22.54
CA THR A 139 13.44 11.92 -23.53
C THR A 139 13.55 10.42 -23.79
N ARG A 140 12.99 9.99 -24.92
CA ARG A 140 13.36 8.71 -25.54
C ARG A 140 14.78 8.86 -26.08
N THR A 141 15.74 8.19 -25.46
CA THR A 141 17.03 7.88 -26.09
C THR A 141 16.96 6.45 -26.59
N THR A 142 16.64 6.30 -27.87
CA THR A 142 17.14 5.19 -28.68
C THR A 142 18.62 5.43 -28.89
N ASP A 143 19.46 4.54 -28.35
CA ASP A 143 20.78 4.19 -28.88
C ASP A 143 21.18 2.80 -28.34
N GLU A 144 21.06 1.79 -29.19
CA GLU A 144 22.01 0.67 -29.25
C GLU A 144 23.35 1.18 -29.82
N PRO A 145 24.42 0.37 -29.91
CA PRO A 145 25.03 -0.53 -28.93
C PRO A 145 26.52 -0.14 -28.74
N GLY A 146 27.04 -0.10 -27.51
CA GLY A 146 28.44 0.29 -27.34
C GLY A 146 29.03 0.03 -25.95
N ALA A 147 30.13 -0.71 -25.97
CA ALA A 147 31.14 -0.85 -24.93
C ALA A 147 30.71 -1.57 -23.64
N GLY A 148 31.08 -2.86 -23.60
CA GLY A 148 30.97 -3.69 -22.41
C GLY A 148 31.70 -3.07 -21.20
N VAL A 149 30.97 -2.99 -20.10
CA VAL A 149 31.57 -3.00 -18.76
C VAL A 149 31.60 -4.46 -18.33
N GLN A 150 32.71 -5.11 -18.63
CA GLN A 150 33.04 -6.43 -18.11
C GLN A 150 33.39 -6.26 -16.63
N ALA A 151 32.42 -6.48 -15.74
CA ALA A 151 32.72 -6.66 -14.32
C ALA A 151 33.42 -8.02 -14.16
N GLN A 152 34.70 -7.96 -13.82
CA GLN A 152 35.59 -9.09 -13.62
C GLN A 152 35.04 -10.03 -12.52
N PRO A 153 34.96 -11.35 -12.75
CA PRO A 153 34.63 -12.28 -11.68
C PRO A 153 35.79 -12.31 -10.70
N SER A 154 35.54 -11.93 -9.45
CA SER A 154 36.48 -12.23 -8.35
C SER A 154 36.39 -13.72 -8.07
N THR A 155 37.29 -14.50 -8.67
CA THR A 155 37.55 -15.88 -8.31
C THR A 155 38.28 -15.92 -6.96
N SER A 156 37.52 -15.93 -5.87
CA SER A 156 38.01 -16.50 -4.62
C SER A 156 37.80 -18.01 -4.68
N ALA A 157 38.79 -18.69 -5.26
CA ALA A 157 38.94 -20.12 -5.05
C ALA A 157 39.31 -20.34 -3.58
N ASN A 158 38.37 -20.87 -2.79
CA ASN A 158 38.71 -21.57 -1.57
C ASN A 158 38.14 -22.98 -1.64
N THR A 159 39.05 -23.93 -1.57
CA THR A 159 38.84 -25.36 -1.79
C THR A 159 38.34 -26.02 -0.50
N THR A 160 37.26 -26.81 -0.61
CA THR A 160 36.84 -27.93 0.25
C THR A 160 35.90 -27.66 1.43
N GLN A 161 34.59 -27.62 1.17
CA GLN A 161 33.52 -28.32 1.91
C GLN A 161 32.22 -28.22 1.07
N PRO A 162 31.23 -29.14 1.10
CA PRO A 162 29.99 -28.95 0.36
C PRO A 162 29.17 -27.87 1.09
N ASP A 163 29.48 -26.62 0.82
CA ASP A 163 28.80 -25.47 1.38
C ASP A 163 27.41 -25.39 0.74
N THR A 164 26.38 -25.60 1.56
CA THR A 164 25.00 -25.32 1.18
C THR A 164 24.90 -23.84 0.80
N THR A 165 24.74 -23.53 -0.48
CA THR A 165 24.56 -22.17 -0.99
C THR A 165 23.41 -21.48 -0.27
N GLN A 166 23.70 -20.67 0.74
CA GLN A 166 22.65 -20.00 1.51
C GLN A 166 22.09 -18.84 0.68
N LEU A 167 20.77 -18.70 0.64
CA LEU A 167 20.13 -17.57 -0.05
C LEU A 167 20.59 -16.24 0.59
N ASP A 168 20.95 -15.27 -0.23
CA ASP A 168 21.26 -13.91 0.24
C ASP A 168 19.99 -13.09 0.55
N GLY A 169 20.14 -11.82 0.95
CA GLY A 169 19.00 -10.97 1.32
C GLY A 169 17.99 -10.75 0.19
N VAL A 170 18.46 -10.59 -1.05
CA VAL A 170 17.62 -10.38 -2.24
C VAL A 170 16.96 -11.69 -2.64
N GLU A 171 17.73 -12.77 -2.67
CA GLU A 171 17.24 -14.10 -3.01
C GLU A 171 16.21 -14.62 -2.00
N LYS A 172 16.36 -14.30 -0.71
CA LYS A 172 15.34 -14.56 0.32
C LYS A 172 14.02 -13.83 0.05
N ALA A 173 14.08 -12.56 -0.38
CA ALA A 173 12.89 -11.81 -0.76
C ALA A 173 12.21 -12.41 -1.99
N SER A 174 13.00 -12.80 -3.01
CA SER A 174 12.52 -13.52 -4.19
C SER A 174 11.87 -14.85 -3.82
N ALA A 175 12.46 -15.61 -2.89
CA ALA A 175 11.87 -16.85 -2.38
C ALA A 175 10.52 -16.61 -1.70
N LEU A 176 10.35 -15.52 -0.94
CA LEU A 176 9.06 -15.18 -0.32
C LEU A 176 8.00 -14.74 -1.34
N SER A 177 8.38 -14.33 -2.54
CA SER A 177 7.44 -13.91 -3.60
C SER A 177 6.55 -15.05 -4.13
N VAL A 178 6.90 -16.30 -3.85
CA VAL A 178 6.07 -17.46 -4.23
C VAL A 178 5.07 -17.85 -3.14
N LEU A 179 5.12 -17.20 -1.97
CA LEU A 179 4.18 -17.48 -0.89
C LEU A 179 2.73 -17.22 -1.35
N GLY A 180 1.86 -18.21 -1.18
CA GLY A 180 0.47 -18.14 -1.64
C GLY A 180 0.27 -18.52 -3.11
N LYS A 181 1.34 -18.72 -3.90
CA LYS A 181 1.26 -19.34 -5.23
C LYS A 181 1.14 -20.85 -5.07
N THR A 182 -0.05 -21.32 -4.72
CA THR A 182 -0.30 -22.75 -4.45
C THR A 182 -0.49 -23.58 -5.71
N ALA A 183 -0.39 -22.98 -6.90
CA ALA A 183 -0.34 -23.73 -8.15
C ALA A 183 0.95 -24.55 -8.18
N HIS A 184 0.88 -25.79 -8.69
CA HIS A 184 2.04 -26.68 -8.81
C HIS A 184 3.08 -26.18 -9.83
N ALA A 185 2.86 -25.06 -10.52
CA ALA A 185 3.86 -24.51 -11.43
C ALA A 185 5.19 -24.20 -10.69
N PRO A 186 6.35 -24.43 -11.33
CA PRO A 186 6.54 -24.90 -12.71
C PRO A 186 6.50 -26.42 -12.90
N PHE A 187 6.08 -27.20 -11.90
CA PHE A 187 5.92 -28.65 -12.04
C PHE A 187 4.70 -28.99 -12.90
N GLU A 188 4.74 -30.14 -13.56
CA GLU A 188 3.66 -30.65 -14.42
C GLU A 188 2.37 -30.97 -13.64
N SER A 189 2.49 -31.32 -12.36
CA SER A 189 1.36 -31.65 -11.49
C SER A 189 1.73 -31.54 -10.01
N ASP A 190 0.73 -31.56 -9.13
CA ASP A 190 0.93 -31.62 -7.68
C ASP A 190 1.70 -32.89 -7.26
N GLU A 191 1.45 -34.02 -7.94
CA GLU A 191 2.21 -35.25 -7.71
C GLU A 191 3.69 -35.11 -8.11
N ALA A 192 4.00 -34.35 -9.16
CA ALA A 192 5.37 -34.07 -9.55
C ALA A 192 6.10 -33.22 -8.50
N LEU A 193 5.47 -32.14 -8.02
CA LEU A 193 5.95 -31.34 -6.90
C LEU A 193 6.17 -32.21 -5.65
N ARG A 194 5.21 -33.07 -5.30
CA ARG A 194 5.33 -33.98 -4.15
C ARG A 194 6.46 -34.99 -4.31
N ARG A 195 6.69 -35.55 -5.49
CA ARG A 195 7.84 -36.44 -5.76
C ARG A 195 9.17 -35.73 -5.53
N CYS A 196 9.32 -34.52 -6.06
CA CYS A 196 10.52 -33.70 -5.83
C CYS A 196 10.75 -33.41 -4.33
N THR A 197 9.72 -32.96 -3.61
CA THR A 197 9.86 -32.69 -2.16
C THR A 197 10.17 -33.95 -1.36
N ALA A 198 9.59 -35.10 -1.71
CA ALA A 198 9.88 -36.37 -1.07
C ALA A 198 11.32 -36.83 -1.30
N ALA A 199 11.85 -36.68 -2.52
CA ALA A 199 13.26 -36.92 -2.83
C ALA A 199 14.20 -36.04 -1.99
N ASN A 200 13.75 -34.83 -1.63
CA ASN A 200 14.45 -33.90 -0.74
C ASN A 200 14.19 -34.16 0.77
N GLY A 201 13.60 -35.30 1.13
CA GLY A 201 13.35 -35.70 2.52
C GLY A 201 12.27 -34.88 3.23
N VAL A 202 11.38 -34.22 2.48
CA VAL A 202 10.24 -33.49 3.03
C VAL A 202 9.09 -34.46 3.31
N ALA A 203 8.58 -34.43 4.54
CA ALA A 203 7.50 -35.33 4.95
C ALA A 203 6.21 -35.07 4.15
N ALA A 204 5.40 -36.12 3.96
CA ALA A 204 4.07 -36.04 3.35
C ALA A 204 3.16 -35.01 4.05
N SER A 205 3.30 -34.89 5.38
CA SER A 205 2.54 -33.99 6.23
C SER A 205 3.03 -32.53 6.21
N THR A 206 4.20 -32.24 5.63
CA THR A 206 4.71 -30.87 5.55
C THR A 206 3.94 -30.10 4.47
N PRO A 207 3.24 -29.00 4.83
CA PRO A 207 2.48 -28.22 3.87
C PRO A 207 3.42 -27.46 2.92
N VAL A 208 3.10 -27.51 1.63
CA VAL A 208 3.71 -26.65 0.61
C VAL A 208 2.91 -25.36 0.55
N LEU A 209 3.56 -24.23 0.81
CA LEU A 209 2.94 -22.91 0.90
C LEU A 209 3.03 -22.12 -0.41
N GLY A 210 3.86 -22.61 -1.34
CA GLY A 210 3.90 -22.17 -2.72
C GLY A 210 5.14 -22.67 -3.45
N SER A 211 5.10 -22.62 -4.76
CA SER A 211 6.24 -22.91 -5.63
C SER A 211 6.34 -21.90 -6.77
N GLY A 212 7.53 -21.75 -7.33
CA GLY A 212 7.74 -20.89 -8.49
C GLY A 212 9.21 -20.79 -8.88
N GLU A 213 9.46 -20.10 -10.00
CA GLU A 213 10.80 -19.84 -10.50
C GLU A 213 11.39 -18.58 -9.86
N ILE A 214 12.67 -18.63 -9.53
CA ILE A 214 13.46 -17.52 -9.00
C ILE A 214 14.88 -17.57 -9.55
N THR A 215 15.57 -16.43 -9.55
CA THR A 215 16.99 -16.38 -9.87
C THR A 215 17.83 -16.53 -8.60
N VAL A 216 18.73 -17.53 -8.57
CA VAL A 216 19.69 -17.77 -7.49
C VAL A 216 21.08 -17.91 -8.10
N GLY A 217 22.05 -17.11 -7.63
CA GLY A 217 23.40 -17.10 -8.18
C GLY A 217 23.43 -16.82 -9.70
N GLY A 218 22.48 -16.04 -10.21
CA GLY A 218 22.35 -15.72 -11.64
C GLY A 218 21.74 -16.81 -12.52
N SER A 219 21.34 -17.95 -11.96
CA SER A 219 20.63 -19.02 -12.68
C SER A 219 19.16 -19.05 -12.30
N GLU A 220 18.28 -19.32 -13.27
CA GLU A 220 16.88 -19.59 -13.00
C GLU A 220 16.74 -20.97 -12.34
N ARG A 221 16.09 -21.00 -11.18
CA ARG A 221 15.90 -22.17 -10.31
C ARG A 221 14.46 -22.23 -9.84
N VAL A 222 14.06 -23.38 -9.31
CA VAL A 222 12.72 -23.54 -8.72
C VAL A 222 12.84 -23.45 -7.21
N VAL A 223 12.00 -22.63 -6.57
CA VAL A 223 11.86 -22.58 -5.12
C VAL A 223 10.53 -23.19 -4.70
N ILE A 224 10.58 -23.97 -3.62
CA ILE A 224 9.42 -24.54 -2.95
C ILE A 224 9.43 -24.04 -1.51
N LEU A 225 8.39 -23.30 -1.11
CA LEU A 225 8.21 -22.85 0.26
C LEU A 225 7.45 -23.90 1.07
N LEU A 226 8.04 -24.28 2.19
CA LEU A 226 7.53 -25.31 3.09
C LEU A 226 7.18 -24.70 4.44
N GLY A 227 6.07 -25.13 5.02
CA GLY A 227 5.69 -24.74 6.37
C GLY A 227 6.54 -25.44 7.43
N THR A 228 6.92 -24.71 8.47
CA THR A 228 7.66 -25.25 9.62
C THR A 228 6.75 -25.61 10.81
N GLY A 229 5.46 -25.23 10.74
CA GLY A 229 4.53 -25.31 11.87
C GLY A 229 4.61 -24.12 12.84
N VAL A 230 5.57 -23.20 12.64
CA VAL A 230 5.70 -21.97 13.42
C VAL A 230 5.27 -20.78 12.58
N ALA A 231 4.41 -19.92 13.13
CA ALA A 231 3.94 -18.72 12.45
C ALA A 231 5.11 -17.81 12.06
N GLY A 232 5.11 -17.32 10.81
CA GLY A 232 6.17 -16.46 10.28
C GLY A 232 7.50 -17.17 10.01
N ARG A 233 7.57 -18.51 10.03
CA ARG A 233 8.79 -19.28 9.70
C ARG A 233 8.56 -20.30 8.60
N PHE A 234 9.44 -20.28 7.60
CA PHE A 234 9.34 -21.09 6.40
C PHE A 234 10.69 -21.76 6.10
N ASP A 235 10.67 -22.95 5.50
CA ASP A 235 11.85 -23.52 4.87
C ASP A 235 11.72 -23.31 3.36
N ALA A 236 12.66 -22.57 2.75
CA ALA A 236 12.79 -22.44 1.30
C ALA A 236 13.73 -23.53 0.79
N LEU A 237 13.19 -24.43 -0.02
CA LEU A 237 13.92 -25.47 -0.72
C LEU A 237 14.10 -25.04 -2.17
N VAL A 238 15.36 -24.82 -2.59
CA VAL A 238 15.70 -24.47 -3.98
C VAL A 238 16.23 -25.71 -4.67
N VAL A 239 15.68 -26.00 -5.84
CA VAL A 239 16.01 -27.16 -6.68
C VAL A 239 16.25 -26.73 -8.12
N GLU A 240 16.94 -27.57 -8.89
CA GLU A 240 16.97 -27.45 -10.36
C GLU A 240 15.62 -27.91 -10.96
N GLN A 241 15.35 -27.51 -12.20
CA GLN A 241 14.12 -27.91 -12.93
C GLN A 241 14.00 -29.44 -13.12
N GLY A 242 15.11 -30.18 -13.08
CA GLY A 242 15.14 -31.64 -13.21
C GLY A 242 14.82 -32.42 -11.93
N CYS A 243 14.22 -31.79 -10.92
CA CYS A 243 13.88 -32.44 -9.65
C CYS A 243 12.70 -33.41 -9.81
N ASP A 244 12.91 -34.68 -9.44
CA ASP A 244 11.90 -35.73 -9.50
C ASP A 244 12.06 -36.74 -8.35
N THR A 245 11.50 -37.94 -8.49
CA THR A 245 11.52 -39.00 -7.46
C THR A 245 12.94 -39.51 -7.17
N ASP A 246 13.78 -39.62 -8.19
CA ASP A 246 15.11 -40.26 -8.11
C ASP A 246 16.24 -39.23 -8.15
N ASN A 247 15.91 -37.99 -8.54
CA ASN A 247 16.82 -36.86 -8.55
C ASN A 247 16.30 -35.73 -7.64
N PRO A 248 16.84 -35.56 -6.41
CA PRO A 248 16.41 -34.47 -5.54
C PRO A 248 16.81 -33.10 -6.07
N ALA A 249 17.83 -33.03 -6.95
CA ALA A 249 18.33 -31.81 -7.59
C ALA A 249 18.48 -30.61 -6.64
N THR A 250 18.84 -30.86 -5.37
CA THR A 250 18.89 -29.85 -4.31
C THR A 250 20.00 -28.85 -4.59
N VAL A 251 19.64 -27.58 -4.63
CA VAL A 251 20.60 -26.46 -4.72
C VAL A 251 20.87 -25.93 -3.33
N SER A 252 19.81 -25.64 -2.58
CA SER A 252 19.93 -25.15 -1.21
C SER A 252 18.64 -25.34 -0.41
N ARG A 253 18.80 -25.27 0.91
CA ARG A 253 17.67 -25.22 1.84
C ARG A 253 17.94 -24.17 2.90
N THR A 254 17.11 -23.14 2.95
CA THR A 254 17.31 -21.99 3.83
C THR A 254 16.05 -21.73 4.66
N ARG A 255 16.22 -21.46 5.95
CA ARG A 255 15.12 -21.01 6.81
C ARG A 255 14.88 -19.52 6.63
N LEU A 256 13.62 -19.15 6.38
CA LEU A 256 13.15 -17.79 6.24
C LEU A 256 12.27 -17.40 7.44
N GLY A 257 12.36 -16.14 7.84
CA GLY A 257 11.62 -15.59 8.97
C GLY A 257 12.23 -15.93 10.33
N GLY A 258 12.11 -14.98 11.26
CA GLY A 258 12.77 -15.01 12.56
C GLY A 258 12.44 -13.80 13.39
#